data_AF-A0A2E5PGB5-F1
#
_entry.id   AF-A0A2E5PGB5-F1
#
_cell.length_a   1.000
_cell.length_b   1.000
_cell.length_c   1.000
_cell.angle_alpha   90.00
_cell.angle_beta   90.00
_cell.angle_gamma   90.00
#
_symmetry.space_group_name_H-M   'P 1'
#
loop_
_entity.id
_entity.type
_entity.pdbx_description
1 polymer ?
#
loop_
_entity_poly.entity_id
_entity_poly.type
_entity_poly.pdbx_seq_one_letter_code
_entity_poly.pdbx_strand_id
1 'polypeptide(L)' 'MTASRRVGNAVRRNRARRRLRALAERVIPLHAEPGYDYVLIARSATVDRTFSALVEDLETAMKRLNVWR' A
#
# COMPACT_ATOMS: atom_id res chain seq x y z
N MET A 1 5.85 1.21 -6.54
CA MET A 1 4.97 0.09 -6.14
C MET A 1 5.20 -1.12 -7.04
N THR A 2 5.23 -2.33 -6.48
CA THR A 2 5.46 -3.58 -7.24
C THR A 2 4.31 -4.58 -7.02
N ALA A 3 3.97 -5.35 -8.05
CA ALA A 3 2.96 -6.41 -8.00
C ALA A 3 3.49 -7.66 -8.69
N SER A 4 3.83 -8.68 -7.90
CA SER A 4 4.42 -9.92 -8.39
C SER A 4 3.39 -10.81 -9.09
N ARG A 5 3.86 -11.79 -9.89
CA ARG A 5 2.98 -12.82 -10.49
C ARG A 5 2.19 -13.61 -9.44
N ARG A 6 2.66 -13.68 -8.19
CA ARG A 6 1.96 -14.37 -7.08
C ARG A 6 0.63 -13.71 -6.69
N VAL A 7 0.42 -12.44 -7.03
CA VAL A 7 -0.85 -11.73 -6.78
C VAL A 7 -1.96 -12.26 -7.68
N GLY A 8 -1.62 -12.78 -8.87
CA GLY A 8 -2.56 -13.37 -9.82
C GLY A 8 -2.37 -12.86 -11.25
N ASN A 9 -3.43 -12.97 -12.04
CA ASN A 9 -3.45 -12.55 -13.44
C ASN A 9 -3.23 -11.02 -13.62
N ALA A 10 -3.09 -10.57 -14.86
CA ALA A 10 -2.84 -9.16 -15.17
C ALA A 10 -3.91 -8.22 -14.57
N VAL A 11 -5.19 -8.61 -14.62
CA VAL A 11 -6.30 -7.81 -14.09
C VAL A 11 -6.20 -7.65 -12.57
N ARG A 12 -5.97 -8.73 -11.83
CA ARG A 12 -5.78 -8.69 -10.37
C ARG A 12 -4.55 -7.87 -9.98
N ARG A 13 -3.44 -8.01 -10.71
CA ARG A 13 -2.22 -7.19 -10.48
C ARG A 13 -2.47 -5.71 -10.73
N ASN A 14 -3.18 -5.36 -11.81
CA ASN A 14 -3.52 -3.98 -12.11
C ASN A 14 -4.48 -3.39 -11.07
N ARG A 15 -5.46 -4.18 -10.60
CA ARG A 15 -6.34 -3.80 -9.49
C ARG A 15 -5.54 -3.54 -8.21
N ALA A 16 -4.64 -4.45 -7.82
CA ALA A 16 -3.77 -4.26 -6.65
C ALA A 16 -2.91 -2.99 -6.78
N ARG A 17 -2.29 -2.76 -7.95
CA ARG A 17 -1.48 -1.57 -8.20
C ARG A 17 -2.28 -0.28 -8.06
N ARG A 18 -3.49 -0.23 -8.63
CA ARG A 18 -4.41 0.92 -8.48
C ARG A 18 -4.81 1.16 -7.02
N ARG A 19 -5.10 0.10 -6.27
CA ARG A 19 -5.46 0.20 -4.85
C ARG A 19 -4.29 0.73 -4.02
N LEU A 20 -3.08 0.22 -4.24
CA LEU A 20 -1.88 0.72 -3.55
C LEU A 20 -1.57 2.17 -3.91
N ARG A 21 -1.80 2.59 -5.15
CA ARG A 21 -1.64 4.00 -5.56
C ARG A 21 -2.56 4.92 -4.77
N ALA A 22 -3.86 4.61 -4.76
CA ALA A 22 -4.85 5.39 -4.03
C ALA A 22 -4.57 5.42 -2.51
N LEU A 23 -4.08 4.30 -1.98
CA LEU A 23 -3.66 4.21 -0.58
C LEU A 23 -2.45 5.13 -0.29
N ALA A 24 -1.44 5.10 -1.15
CA ALA A 24 -0.26 5.95 -1.04
C ALA A 24 -0.63 7.43 -1.10
N GLU A 25 -1.45 7.82 -2.07
CA GLU A 25 -1.93 9.21 -2.25
C GLU A 25 -2.71 9.73 -1.04
N ARG A 26 -3.41 8.83 -0.32
CA ARG A 26 -4.19 9.21 0.87
C ARG A 26 -3.34 9.32 2.14
N VAL A 27 -2.42 8.38 2.37
CA VAL A 27 -1.74 8.23 3.67
C VAL A 27 -0.38 8.91 3.69
N ILE A 28 0.41 8.80 2.62
CA ILE A 28 1.79 9.30 2.58
C ILE A 28 1.85 10.81 2.81
N PRO A 29 1.06 11.66 2.13
CA PRO A 29 1.14 13.11 2.34
C PRO A 29 0.80 13.56 3.76
N LEU A 30 0.03 12.75 4.50
CA LEU A 30 -0.42 13.09 5.85
C LEU A 30 0.58 12.66 6.92
N HIS A 31 1.21 11.50 6.75
CA HIS A 31 1.93 10.83 7.84
C HIS A 31 3.37 10.46 7.53
N ALA A 32 3.78 10.46 6.26
CA ALA A 32 5.12 10.01 5.90
C ALA A 32 6.17 11.06 6.23
N GLU A 33 7.23 10.62 6.89
CA GLU A 33 8.39 11.45 7.15
C GLU A 33 9.15 11.76 5.84
N PRO A 34 9.50 13.04 5.60
CA PRO A 34 10.30 13.42 4.44
C PRO A 34 11.72 12.84 4.54
N GLY A 35 12.33 12.55 3.39
CA GLY A 35 13.69 11.98 3.32
C GLY A 35 13.74 10.47 3.13
N TYR A 36 12.59 9.79 3.04
CA TYR A 36 12.51 8.36 2.78
C TYR A 36 11.78 8.04 1.46
N ASP A 37 12.27 7.00 0.78
CA ASP A 37 11.61 6.41 -0.39
C ASP A 37 10.74 5.22 0.03
N TYR A 38 9.43 5.35 -0.16
CA TYR A 38 8.46 4.32 0.23
C TYR A 38 8.12 3.37 -0.93
N VAL A 39 8.46 2.08 -0.78
CA VAL A 39 8.12 1.04 -1.76
C VAL A 39 6.99 0.15 -1.27
N LEU A 40 5.79 0.32 -1.86
CA LEU A 40 4.65 -0.56 -1.60
C LEU A 40 4.69 -1.84 -2.43
N ILE A 41 4.57 -3.00 -1.77
CA ILE A 41 4.54 -4.34 -2.38
C ILE A 41 3.14 -4.93 -2.27
N ALA A 42 2.51 -5.22 -3.40
CA ALA A 42 1.20 -5.87 -3.42
C ALA A 42 1.29 -7.33 -2.95
N ARG A 43 0.38 -7.70 -2.04
CA ARG A 43 0.12 -9.10 -1.66
C ARG A 43 -1.22 -9.53 -2.28
N SER A 44 -1.46 -10.84 -2.37
CA SER A 44 -2.70 -11.36 -2.95
C SER A 44 -3.95 -10.83 -2.22
N ALA A 45 -3.87 -10.66 -0.90
CA ALA A 45 -4.93 -10.07 -0.08
C ALA A 45 -5.23 -8.59 -0.40
N THR A 46 -4.29 -7.83 -0.99
CA THR A 46 -4.48 -6.42 -1.37
C THR A 46 -5.60 -6.25 -2.41
N VAL A 47 -5.86 -7.28 -3.21
CA VAL A 47 -6.90 -7.26 -4.23
C VAL A 47 -8.27 -7.21 -3.55
N ASP A 48 -8.50 -8.08 -2.58
CA ASP A 48 -9.86 -8.41 -2.11
C ASP A 48 -10.21 -7.79 -0.75
N ARG A 49 -9.22 -7.41 0.07
CA ARG A 49 -9.47 -6.66 1.31
C ARG A 49 -10.21 -5.35 1.04
N THR A 50 -11.02 -4.90 1.99
CA THR A 50 -11.67 -3.58 1.95
C THR A 50 -10.62 -2.47 1.91
N PHE A 51 -10.99 -1.31 1.36
CA PHE A 51 -10.03 -0.21 1.26
C PHE A 51 -9.68 0.37 2.65
N SER A 52 -10.64 0.46 3.57
CA SER A 52 -10.41 0.90 4.95
C SER A 52 -9.39 0.02 5.67
N ALA A 53 -9.51 -1.30 5.56
CA ALA A 53 -8.55 -2.21 6.16
C ALA A 53 -7.13 -2.02 5.59
N LEU A 54 -7.00 -1.69 4.30
CA LEU A 54 -5.69 -1.38 3.70
C LEU A 54 -5.11 -0.07 4.21
N VAL A 55 -5.95 0.92 4.54
CA VAL A 55 -5.53 2.17 5.20
C VAL A 55 -4.96 1.84 6.58
N GLU A 56 -5.74 1.15 7.42
CA GLU A 56 -5.30 0.74 8.76
C GLU A 56 -4.00 -0.09 8.73
N ASP A 57 -3.87 -1.02 7.78
CA ASP A 57 -2.66 -1.82 7.59
C ASP A 57 -1.43 -0.93 7.29
N LEU A 58 -1.58 0.06 6.39
CA LEU A 58 -0.47 0.95 6.04
C LEU A 58 -0.10 1.88 7.20
N GLU A 59 -1.09 2.43 7.89
CA GLU A 59 -0.84 3.27 9.07
C GLU A 59 -0.11 2.49 10.16
N THR A 60 -0.56 1.26 10.42
CA THR A 60 0.09 0.35 11.38
C THR A 60 1.53 0.05 10.94
N ALA A 61 1.77 -0.19 9.65
CA ALA A 61 3.11 -0.44 9.13
C ALA A 61 4.02 0.77 9.28
N MET A 62 3.54 1.98 8.99
CA MET A 62 4.30 3.22 9.12
C MET A 62 4.64 3.53 10.58
N LYS A 63 3.71 3.32 11.52
CA LYS A 63 3.97 3.43 12.96
C LYS A 63 5.07 2.48 13.42
N ARG A 64 5.08 1.24 12.90
CA ARG A 64 6.14 0.26 13.20
C ARG A 64 7.50 0.61 12.61
N LEU A 65 7.52 1.36 11.50
CA LEU A 65 8.74 1.83 10.87
C LEU A 65 9.29 3.12 11.53
N ASN A 66 8.61 3.67 12.55
CA ASN A 66 8.94 4.95 13.19
C ASN A 66 9.01 6.14 12.22
N VAL A 67 8.32 6.06 11.08
CA VAL A 67 8.24 7.13 10.06
C VAL A 67 6.87 7.81 10.06
N TRP A 68 6.17 7.71 11.20
CA TRP A 68 4.81 8.23 11.41
C TRP A 68 4.88 9.56 12.13
N ARG A 69 4.51 10.64 11.43
CA ARG A 69 4.36 11.99 11.98
C ARG A 69 3.00 12.20 12.65
#